data_AF-A0AA42UJX0-F1
#
_entry.id   AF-A0AA42UJX0-F1
#
_cell.length_a   1.000
_cell.length_b   1.000
_cell.length_c   1.000
_cell.angle_alpha   90.00
_cell.angle_beta   90.00
_cell.angle_gamma   90.00
#
_symmetry.space_group_name_H-M   'P 1'
#
loop_
_entity.id
_entity.type
_entity.pdbx_description
1 polymer ?
#
loop_
_entity_poly.entity_id
_entity_poly.type
_entity_poly.pdbx_seq_one_letter_code
_entity_poly.pdbx_strand_id
1 'polypeptide(L)'
;MSNHNKDALFSLIKSLNRSEKRQFKLYVNRLQINADAKFLLLFEALDKLEEYDETAILKKKITTKQQLSNLKAHLYKQILFSLRMNPSQQNSRMQIREQFDFATILYQKGLHKQSLKMLDKAKTQALDFDEKAIAYDILELEKIIESQFITRSISGRADQLIEQSEELSLQNLQASKLSNLSLKLYSILLENGYAKDDDEIQKIQNFFDSETKNIDFKKLKFKEKLWFYKANVWLSMLTQNLHSAYEFSKKWVELFYEKKERILSHPVWFIKGNSYLLKILYLKKNSEEFKFWFDKLESVYEILPQNDNVEALWFINKFNSKLNYFFINPKENISPFLIKDILREIKLHQHKIDNHHILVLYLKIAAYYFLNKDWDNSFDYCQKIINSESTIQEDLHFYTLVLIMMNLYDSGNDQELDMYSYKTHQFCKKMKNSNIITRKISLFFIELNDLYPHEKVKAFRELDDFLKDSDNENLLRRNTNYINLRRWMEDKI
;
A
#
# COMPACT_ATOMS: atom_id res chain seq x y z
N MET A 1 2.18 -8.88 -21.76
CA MET A 1 0.84 -8.78 -22.37
C MET A 1 0.20 -7.44 -22.04
N SER A 2 -0.31 -6.74 -23.04
CA SER A 2 -1.19 -5.59 -22.91
C SER A 2 -2.62 -6.07 -22.60
N ASN A 3 -3.20 -5.58 -21.51
CA ASN A 3 -4.63 -5.71 -21.16
C ASN A 3 -5.20 -7.13 -21.02
N HIS A 4 -4.80 -7.87 -19.97
CA HIS A 4 -5.81 -8.58 -19.18
C HIS A 4 -6.62 -7.52 -18.41
N ASN A 5 -7.46 -6.76 -19.13
CA ASN A 5 -8.57 -6.03 -18.53
C ASN A 5 -9.50 -7.10 -17.98
N LYS A 6 -9.28 -7.49 -16.72
CA LYS A 6 -10.29 -8.21 -15.94
C LYS A 6 -11.56 -7.36 -16.03
N ASP A 7 -12.57 -7.87 -16.72
CA ASP A 7 -13.87 -7.21 -16.80
C ASP A 7 -14.27 -6.76 -15.37
N ALA A 8 -14.59 -5.47 -15.22
CA ALA A 8 -14.77 -4.87 -13.90
C ALA A 8 -15.91 -5.53 -13.12
N LEU A 9 -16.95 -5.96 -13.83
CA LEU A 9 -18.06 -6.70 -13.24
C LEU A 9 -17.63 -8.10 -12.83
N PHE A 10 -16.90 -8.83 -13.68
CA PHE A 10 -16.36 -10.13 -13.32
C PHE A 10 -15.48 -10.05 -12.06
N SER A 11 -14.61 -9.05 -11.99
CA SER A 11 -13.76 -8.80 -10.81
C SER A 11 -14.58 -8.56 -9.54
N LEU A 12 -15.63 -7.74 -9.63
CA LEU A 12 -16.53 -7.48 -8.50
C LEU A 12 -17.28 -8.76 -8.07
N ILE A 13 -17.80 -9.56 -9.01
CA ILE A 13 -18.50 -10.82 -8.68
C ILE A 13 -17.55 -11.80 -7.97
N LYS A 14 -16.29 -11.86 -8.41
CA LYS A 14 -15.28 -12.73 -7.82
C LYS A 14 -14.77 -12.25 -6.46
N SER A 15 -14.88 -10.97 -6.14
CA SER A 15 -14.57 -10.47 -4.80
C SER A 15 -15.66 -10.81 -3.78
N LEU A 16 -16.90 -11.07 -4.20
CA LEU A 16 -18.00 -11.37 -3.27
C LEU A 16 -17.78 -12.68 -2.52
N ASN A 17 -17.99 -12.65 -1.21
CA ASN A 17 -18.05 -13.86 -0.40
C ASN A 17 -19.42 -14.57 -0.53
N ARG A 18 -19.53 -15.79 0.03
CA ARG A 18 -20.77 -16.59 -0.06
C ARG A 18 -21.99 -15.88 0.54
N SER A 19 -21.80 -15.13 1.62
CA SER A 19 -22.87 -14.37 2.29
C SER A 19 -23.35 -13.21 1.42
N GLU A 20 -22.44 -12.46 0.82
CA GLU A 20 -22.75 -11.34 -0.08
C GLU A 20 -23.46 -11.80 -1.34
N LYS A 21 -23.01 -12.91 -1.95
CA LYS A 21 -23.70 -13.53 -3.09
C LYS A 21 -25.12 -13.93 -2.73
N ARG A 22 -25.33 -14.53 -1.55
CA ARG A 22 -26.67 -14.89 -1.05
C ARG A 22 -27.52 -13.64 -0.83
N GLN A 23 -26.98 -12.61 -0.20
CA GLN A 23 -27.68 -11.35 0.04
C GLN A 23 -28.11 -10.69 -1.28
N PHE A 24 -27.23 -10.65 -2.29
CA PHE A 24 -27.57 -10.12 -3.61
C PHE A 24 -28.76 -10.86 -4.23
N LYS A 25 -28.76 -12.20 -4.20
CA LYS A 25 -29.89 -13.00 -4.69
C LYS A 25 -31.19 -12.68 -3.93
N LEU A 26 -31.14 -12.53 -2.61
CA LEU A 26 -32.30 -12.15 -1.79
C LEU A 26 -32.80 -10.73 -2.10
N TYR A 27 -31.89 -9.78 -2.26
CA TYR A 27 -32.20 -8.39 -2.62
C TYR A 27 -32.95 -8.32 -3.95
N VAL A 28 -32.45 -9.01 -4.98
CA VAL A 28 -33.08 -9.05 -6.31
C VAL A 28 -34.48 -9.67 -6.25
N ASN A 29 -34.66 -10.75 -5.48
CA ASN A 29 -35.94 -11.44 -5.36
C ASN A 29 -37.03 -10.61 -4.64
N ARG A 30 -36.66 -9.58 -3.86
CA ARG A 30 -37.63 -8.68 -3.19
C ARG A 30 -38.22 -7.63 -4.12
N LEU A 31 -37.52 -7.30 -5.20
CA LEU A 31 -38.00 -6.36 -6.22
C LEU A 31 -38.99 -7.09 -7.12
N GLN A 32 -40.27 -7.15 -6.72
CA GLN A 32 -41.38 -7.89 -7.36
C GLN A 32 -41.67 -7.53 -8.85
N ILE A 33 -40.83 -6.73 -9.52
CA ILE A 33 -41.03 -6.24 -10.90
C ILE A 33 -40.21 -7.02 -11.96
N ASN A 34 -39.35 -7.97 -11.59
CA ASN A 34 -38.37 -8.51 -12.53
C ASN A 34 -38.81 -9.76 -13.32
N ALA A 35 -39.72 -9.56 -14.29
CA ALA A 35 -39.96 -10.51 -15.38
C ALA A 35 -38.74 -10.74 -16.31
N ASP A 36 -37.63 -10.00 -16.14
CA ASP A 36 -36.40 -10.16 -16.94
C ASP A 36 -35.19 -10.58 -16.09
N ALA A 37 -35.20 -11.84 -15.66
CA ALA A 37 -34.13 -12.56 -14.94
C ALA A 37 -32.78 -12.65 -15.69
N LYS A 38 -32.58 -11.93 -16.79
CA LYS A 38 -31.36 -11.99 -17.63
C LYS A 38 -30.11 -11.54 -16.89
N PHE A 39 -30.19 -10.49 -16.05
CA PHE A 39 -29.01 -10.04 -15.29
C PHE A 39 -28.67 -11.01 -14.14
N LEU A 40 -29.66 -11.69 -13.56
CA LEU A 40 -29.42 -12.73 -12.56
C LEU A 40 -28.78 -13.97 -13.21
N LEU A 41 -29.27 -14.39 -14.38
CA LEU A 41 -28.63 -15.44 -15.18
C LEU A 41 -27.20 -15.07 -15.57
N LEU A 42 -26.95 -13.80 -15.93
CA LEU A 42 -25.60 -13.30 -16.20
C LEU A 42 -24.72 -13.38 -14.95
N PHE A 43 -25.23 -12.99 -13.78
CA PHE A 43 -24.52 -13.12 -12.51
C PHE A 43 -24.12 -14.58 -12.23
N GLU A 44 -25.05 -15.53 -12.36
CA GLU A 44 -24.75 -16.95 -12.14
C GLU A 44 -23.80 -17.52 -13.19
N ALA A 45 -23.88 -17.03 -14.44
CA ALA A 45 -22.95 -17.43 -15.48
C ALA A 45 -21.52 -16.94 -15.17
N LEU A 46 -21.35 -15.68 -14.78
CA LEU A 46 -20.06 -15.09 -14.44
C LEU A 46 -19.49 -15.67 -13.14
N ASP A 47 -20.33 -15.96 -12.14
CA ASP A 47 -19.89 -16.53 -10.87
C ASP A 47 -19.25 -17.92 -11.04
N LYS A 48 -19.72 -18.71 -12.01
CA LYS A 48 -19.20 -20.06 -12.31
C LYS A 48 -17.93 -20.09 -13.15
N LEU A 49 -17.60 -19.03 -13.88
CA LEU A 49 -16.42 -18.99 -14.75
C LEU A 49 -15.14 -18.79 -13.94
N GLU A 50 -14.05 -19.50 -14.23
CA GLU A 50 -12.75 -19.25 -13.58
C GLU A 50 -12.08 -17.99 -14.12
N GLU A 51 -12.15 -17.81 -15.44
CA GLU A 51 -11.64 -16.64 -16.15
C GLU A 51 -12.75 -15.96 -16.96
N TYR A 52 -12.58 -14.66 -17.21
CA TYR A 52 -13.55 -13.91 -17.99
C TYR A 52 -13.46 -14.32 -19.47
N ASP A 53 -14.56 -14.88 -20.00
CA ASP A 53 -14.73 -15.20 -21.42
C ASP A 53 -16.08 -14.70 -21.92
N GLU A 54 -16.05 -13.68 -22.78
CA GLU A 54 -17.25 -13.11 -23.40
C GLU A 54 -17.98 -14.11 -24.30
N THR A 55 -17.23 -14.95 -25.02
CA THR A 55 -17.81 -15.93 -25.96
C THR A 55 -18.58 -17.01 -25.21
N ALA A 56 -18.07 -17.45 -24.06
CA ALA A 56 -18.79 -18.37 -23.18
C ALA A 56 -20.11 -17.79 -22.65
N ILE A 57 -20.15 -16.49 -22.36
CA ILE A 57 -21.38 -15.80 -21.93
C ILE A 57 -22.40 -15.75 -23.08
N LEU A 58 -21.96 -15.38 -24.29
CA LEU A 58 -22.85 -15.28 -25.45
C LEU A 58 -23.40 -16.65 -25.88
N LYS A 59 -22.61 -17.73 -25.75
CA LYS A 59 -23.07 -19.12 -26.00
C LYS A 59 -24.26 -19.52 -25.13
N LYS A 60 -24.38 -18.97 -23.91
CA LYS A 60 -25.53 -19.23 -23.02
C LYS A 60 -26.83 -18.54 -23.46
N LYS A 61 -26.82 -17.73 -24.52
CA LYS A 61 -27.99 -17.02 -25.08
C LYS A 61 -28.77 -16.17 -24.05
N ILE A 62 -28.10 -15.71 -22.99
CA ILE A 62 -28.69 -14.85 -21.95
C ILE A 62 -29.03 -13.46 -22.52
N THR A 63 -28.19 -12.98 -23.44
CA THR A 63 -28.31 -11.66 -24.07
C THR A 63 -27.62 -11.66 -25.44
N THR A 64 -27.85 -10.63 -26.24
CA THR A 64 -27.15 -10.41 -27.52
C THR A 64 -25.86 -9.62 -27.29
N LYS A 65 -24.91 -9.71 -28.22
CA LYS A 65 -23.66 -8.93 -28.15
C LYS A 65 -23.91 -7.43 -28.01
N GLN A 66 -24.94 -6.91 -28.67
CA GLN A 66 -25.33 -5.49 -28.59
C GLN A 66 -25.85 -5.09 -27.20
N GLN A 67 -26.53 -5.99 -26.48
CA GLN A 67 -27.14 -5.71 -25.18
C GLN A 67 -26.25 -6.08 -23.98
N LEU A 68 -25.20 -6.87 -24.20
CA LEU A 68 -24.33 -7.36 -23.13
C LEU A 68 -23.71 -6.22 -22.31
N SER A 69 -23.23 -5.16 -22.95
CA SER A 69 -22.65 -4.01 -22.26
C SER A 69 -23.65 -3.35 -21.29
N ASN A 70 -24.88 -3.10 -21.75
CA ASN A 70 -25.94 -2.52 -20.93
C ASN A 70 -26.35 -3.45 -19.79
N LEU A 71 -26.44 -4.77 -20.06
CA LEU A 71 -26.78 -5.76 -19.05
C LEU A 71 -25.71 -5.86 -17.96
N LYS A 72 -24.43 -5.79 -18.34
CA LYS A 72 -23.31 -5.74 -17.40
C LYS A 72 -23.34 -4.49 -16.53
N ALA A 73 -23.53 -3.31 -17.13
CA ALA A 73 -23.61 -2.05 -16.41
C ALA A 73 -24.78 -2.06 -15.39
N HIS A 74 -25.93 -2.60 -15.80
CA HIS A 74 -27.07 -2.78 -14.90
C HIS A 74 -26.75 -3.75 -13.74
N LEU A 75 -26.20 -4.93 -14.05
CA LEU A 75 -25.83 -5.91 -13.02
C LEU A 75 -24.81 -5.33 -12.03
N TYR A 76 -23.79 -4.64 -12.52
CA TYR A 76 -22.78 -3.97 -11.69
C TYR A 76 -23.43 -2.99 -10.70
N LYS A 77 -24.34 -2.14 -11.19
CA LYS A 77 -25.08 -1.19 -10.35
C LYS A 77 -25.94 -1.89 -9.29
N GLN A 78 -26.62 -2.98 -9.64
CA GLN A 78 -27.46 -3.73 -8.69
C GLN A 78 -26.63 -4.43 -7.61
N ILE A 79 -25.46 -4.97 -7.95
CA ILE A 79 -24.54 -5.54 -6.96
C ILE A 79 -24.09 -4.46 -5.97
N LEU A 80 -23.69 -3.28 -6.47
CA LEU A 80 -23.28 -2.17 -5.60
C LEU A 80 -24.40 -1.68 -4.67
N PHE A 81 -25.64 -1.60 -5.15
CA PHE A 81 -26.78 -1.27 -4.28
C PHE A 81 -27.01 -2.32 -3.20
N SER A 82 -26.96 -3.61 -3.55
CA SER A 82 -27.09 -4.69 -2.58
C SER A 82 -25.99 -4.63 -1.52
N LEU A 83 -24.74 -4.35 -1.92
CA LEU A 83 -23.61 -4.21 -0.99
C LEU A 83 -23.76 -2.99 -0.08
N ARG A 84 -24.21 -1.84 -0.61
CA ARG A 84 -24.51 -0.65 0.19
C ARG A 84 -25.53 -0.95 1.28
N MET A 85 -26.52 -1.80 1.03
CA MET A 85 -27.55 -2.17 2.00
C MET A 85 -27.07 -3.20 3.05
N ASN A 86 -25.85 -3.75 2.93
CA ASN A 86 -25.32 -4.71 3.89
C ASN A 86 -24.77 -4.01 5.15
N PRO A 87 -25.33 -4.26 6.35
CA PRO A 87 -24.80 -3.68 7.58
C PRO A 87 -23.33 -4.01 7.84
N SER A 88 -22.85 -5.18 7.41
CA SER A 88 -21.43 -5.56 7.62
C SER A 88 -20.46 -4.76 6.76
N GLN A 89 -20.95 -4.07 5.73
CA GLN A 89 -20.14 -3.25 4.81
C GLN A 89 -20.25 -1.74 5.12
N GLN A 90 -21.05 -1.35 6.11
CA GLN A 90 -21.26 0.04 6.49
C GLN A 90 -20.11 0.53 7.38
N ASN A 91 -19.28 1.42 6.83
CA ASN A 91 -18.29 2.16 7.62
C ASN A 91 -18.88 3.49 8.15
N SER A 92 -18.22 4.11 9.12
CA SER A 92 -18.68 5.37 9.74
C SER A 92 -18.93 6.48 8.72
N ARG A 93 -18.10 6.55 7.65
CA ARG A 93 -18.24 7.56 6.60
C ARG A 93 -19.52 7.35 5.77
N MET A 94 -19.89 6.10 5.49
CA MET A 94 -21.15 5.77 4.81
C MET A 94 -22.36 6.11 5.68
N GLN A 95 -22.28 5.86 6.99
CA GLN A 95 -23.35 6.20 7.94
C GLN A 95 -23.55 7.72 8.06
N ILE A 96 -22.47 8.51 8.12
CA ILE A 96 -22.56 9.99 8.14
C ILE A 96 -23.21 10.51 6.85
N ARG A 97 -22.79 9.99 5.69
CA ARG A 97 -23.37 10.36 4.39
C ARG A 97 -24.85 10.01 4.30
N GLU A 98 -25.24 8.84 4.76
CA GLU A 98 -26.64 8.43 4.80
C GLU A 98 -27.48 9.35 5.70
N GLN A 99 -26.96 9.73 6.86
CA GLN A 99 -27.65 10.71 7.73
C GLN A 99 -27.78 12.08 7.07
N PHE A 100 -26.75 12.52 6.35
CA PHE A 100 -26.79 13.76 5.57
C PHE A 100 -27.82 13.70 4.42
N ASP A 101 -27.90 12.58 3.71
CA ASP A 101 -28.92 12.33 2.68
C ASP A 101 -30.34 12.40 3.30
N PHE A 102 -30.55 11.74 4.45
CA PHE A 102 -31.83 11.77 5.16
C PHE A 102 -32.20 13.17 5.65
N ALA A 103 -31.24 13.93 6.18
CA ALA A 103 -31.45 15.31 6.57
C ALA A 103 -31.85 16.19 5.37
N THR A 104 -31.24 15.96 4.22
CA THR A 104 -31.57 16.65 2.96
C THR A 104 -32.99 16.31 2.49
N ILE A 105 -33.42 15.05 2.59
CA ILE A 105 -34.80 14.64 2.28
C ILE A 105 -35.80 15.33 3.22
N LEU A 106 -35.52 15.36 4.53
CA LEU A 106 -36.38 16.04 5.50
C LEU A 106 -36.49 17.54 5.19
N TYR A 107 -35.38 18.17 4.84
CA TYR A 107 -35.36 19.56 4.39
C TYR A 107 -36.25 19.79 3.17
N GLN A 108 -36.12 18.96 2.12
CA GLN A 108 -36.95 19.04 0.92
C GLN A 108 -38.44 18.81 1.18
N LYS A 109 -38.78 18.10 2.27
CA LYS A 109 -40.17 17.89 2.72
C LYS A 109 -40.69 19.01 3.64
N GLY A 110 -39.91 20.06 3.90
CA GLY A 110 -40.28 21.16 4.80
C GLY A 110 -40.14 20.82 6.29
N LEU A 111 -39.55 19.68 6.62
CA LEU A 111 -39.35 19.21 8.00
C LEU A 111 -38.04 19.76 8.59
N HIS A 112 -37.93 21.09 8.66
CA HIS A 112 -36.69 21.79 8.98
C HIS A 112 -36.11 21.45 10.35
N LYS A 113 -36.95 21.38 11.40
CA LYS A 113 -36.49 21.03 12.76
C LYS A 113 -35.95 19.60 12.83
N GLN A 114 -36.59 18.66 12.13
CA GLN A 114 -36.14 17.27 12.05
C GLN A 114 -34.83 17.18 11.26
N SER A 115 -34.72 17.93 10.16
CA SER A 115 -33.49 18.03 9.36
C SER A 115 -32.33 18.54 10.21
N LEU A 116 -32.48 19.68 10.90
CA LEU A 116 -31.45 20.26 11.79
C LEU A 116 -31.00 19.29 12.90
N LYS A 117 -31.94 18.57 13.53
CA LYS A 117 -31.60 17.56 14.54
C LYS A 117 -30.75 16.42 13.97
N MET A 118 -31.00 16.05 12.72
CA MET A 118 -30.24 15.00 12.03
C MET A 118 -28.87 15.50 11.59
N LEU A 119 -28.77 16.75 11.12
CA LEU A 119 -27.50 17.41 10.78
C LEU A 119 -26.60 17.54 12.01
N ASP A 120 -27.12 17.96 13.16
CA ASP A 120 -26.33 18.10 14.38
C ASP A 120 -25.70 16.77 14.84
N LYS A 121 -26.47 15.68 14.77
CA LYS A 121 -25.97 14.33 15.03
C LYS A 121 -24.89 13.91 14.02
N ALA A 122 -25.15 14.10 12.73
CA ALA A 122 -24.22 13.74 11.67
C ALA A 122 -22.90 14.54 11.75
N LYS A 123 -22.99 15.84 12.08
CA LYS A 123 -21.84 16.73 12.28
C LYS A 123 -20.99 16.28 13.46
N THR A 124 -21.62 15.99 14.60
CA THR A 124 -20.92 15.49 15.80
C THR A 124 -20.14 14.22 15.47
N GLN A 125 -20.79 13.25 14.81
CA GLN A 125 -20.13 12.03 14.34
C GLN A 125 -18.99 12.33 13.36
N ALA A 126 -19.20 13.25 12.41
CA ALA A 126 -18.16 13.62 11.45
C ALA A 126 -16.93 14.22 12.14
N LEU A 127 -17.11 15.08 13.15
CA LEU A 127 -16.02 15.66 13.92
C LEU A 127 -15.28 14.61 14.76
N ASP A 128 -16.01 13.68 15.40
CA ASP A 128 -15.43 12.58 16.18
C ASP A 128 -14.52 11.67 15.33
N PHE A 129 -14.91 11.42 14.09
CA PHE A 129 -14.14 10.64 13.11
C PHE A 129 -13.15 11.48 12.28
N ASP A 130 -12.97 12.77 12.58
CA ASP A 130 -12.12 13.71 11.85
C ASP A 130 -12.49 13.85 10.35
N GLU A 131 -13.74 13.56 9.97
CA GLU A 131 -14.31 13.73 8.62
C GLU A 131 -14.73 15.19 8.37
N LYS A 132 -13.77 16.11 8.48
CA LYS A 132 -13.98 17.57 8.41
C LYS A 132 -14.62 18.08 7.11
N ALA A 133 -14.39 17.41 5.99
CA ALA A 133 -14.97 17.81 4.70
C ALA A 133 -16.51 17.67 4.70
N ILE A 134 -17.04 16.53 5.16
CA ILE A 134 -18.49 16.36 5.26
C ILE A 134 -19.07 17.14 6.44
N ALA A 135 -18.30 17.34 7.52
CA ALA A 135 -18.72 18.23 8.61
C ALA A 135 -18.95 19.67 8.09
N TYR A 136 -18.09 20.14 7.19
CA TYR A 136 -18.25 21.42 6.51
C TYR A 136 -19.51 21.44 5.63
N ASP A 137 -19.72 20.42 4.80
CA ASP A 137 -20.94 20.32 3.95
C ASP A 137 -22.23 20.30 4.78
N ILE A 138 -22.23 19.56 5.91
CA ILE A 138 -23.35 19.52 6.85
C ILE A 138 -23.63 20.92 7.41
N LEU A 139 -22.58 21.64 7.79
CA LEU A 139 -22.68 22.97 8.36
C LEU A 139 -23.18 24.00 7.34
N GLU A 140 -22.79 23.90 6.07
CA GLU A 140 -23.33 24.75 5.01
C GLU A 140 -24.84 24.51 4.82
N LEU A 141 -25.32 23.26 4.92
CA LEU A 141 -26.76 22.99 4.90
C LEU A 141 -27.46 23.54 6.15
N GLU A 142 -26.85 23.48 7.35
CA GLU A 142 -27.38 24.13 8.55
C GLU A 142 -27.57 25.64 8.34
N LYS A 143 -26.57 26.33 7.75
CA LYS A 143 -26.67 27.78 7.43
C LYS A 143 -27.81 28.08 6.46
N ILE A 144 -28.00 27.23 5.43
CA ILE A 144 -29.10 27.40 4.46
C ILE A 144 -30.44 27.33 5.20
N ILE A 145 -30.62 26.35 6.09
CA ILE A 145 -31.87 26.20 6.83
C ILE A 145 -32.10 27.37 7.81
N GLU A 146 -31.07 27.77 8.56
CA GLU A 146 -31.18 28.86 9.54
C GLU A 146 -31.42 30.23 8.89
N SER A 147 -30.87 30.47 7.69
CA SER A 147 -31.05 31.75 6.97
C SER A 147 -32.43 31.89 6.31
N GLN A 148 -33.08 30.78 5.94
CA GLN A 148 -34.33 30.79 5.19
C GLN A 148 -35.57 30.58 6.05
N PHE A 149 -35.42 30.07 7.28
CA PHE A 149 -36.55 29.66 8.11
C PHE A 149 -36.42 30.19 9.54
N ILE A 150 -37.54 30.63 10.12
CA ILE A 150 -37.60 31.01 11.55
C ILE A 150 -37.57 29.73 12.39
N THR A 151 -36.38 29.21 12.66
CA THR A 151 -36.13 28.00 13.46
C THR A 151 -36.36 28.21 14.96
N ARG A 152 -36.41 29.48 15.40
CA ARG A 152 -36.34 29.92 16.81
C ARG A 152 -35.05 29.41 17.48
N SER A 153 -33.94 29.44 16.75
CA SER A 153 -32.62 29.12 17.27
C SER A 153 -32.18 30.11 18.36
N ILE A 154 -31.24 29.67 19.19
CA ILE A 154 -30.68 30.45 20.31
C ILE A 154 -29.96 31.68 19.73
N SER A 155 -30.04 32.82 20.43
CA SER A 155 -29.25 34.01 20.08
C SER A 155 -27.76 33.66 19.94
N GLY A 156 -27.10 34.15 18.87
CA GLY A 156 -25.69 33.85 18.57
C GLY A 156 -25.45 32.58 17.74
N ARG A 157 -26.50 31.85 17.34
CA ARG A 157 -26.35 30.64 16.49
C ARG A 157 -25.69 30.96 15.13
N ALA A 158 -26.01 32.10 14.53
CA ALA A 158 -25.42 32.52 13.26
C ALA A 158 -23.90 32.72 13.40
N ASP A 159 -23.45 33.42 14.45
CA ASP A 159 -22.03 33.67 14.71
C ASP A 159 -21.27 32.36 14.96
N GLN A 160 -21.87 31.43 15.72
CA GLN A 160 -21.30 30.09 15.94
C GLN A 160 -21.12 29.30 14.63
N LEU A 161 -22.10 29.36 13.73
CA LEU A 161 -22.01 28.69 12.44
C LEU A 161 -20.95 29.31 11.54
N ILE A 162 -20.77 30.63 11.59
CA ILE A 162 -19.71 31.33 10.85
C ILE A 162 -18.34 30.88 11.36
N GLU A 163 -18.10 30.97 12.68
CA GLU A 163 -16.83 30.58 13.29
C GLU A 163 -16.47 29.12 12.99
N GLN A 164 -17.41 28.20 13.18
CA GLN A 164 -17.19 26.77 12.91
C GLN A 164 -16.88 26.49 11.44
N SER A 165 -17.54 27.19 10.51
CA SER A 165 -17.29 27.05 9.07
C SER A 165 -15.90 27.52 8.70
N GLU A 166 -15.47 28.67 9.22
CA GLU A 166 -14.15 29.24 8.97
C GLU A 166 -13.04 28.33 9.51
N GLU A 167 -13.22 27.79 10.73
CA GLU A 167 -12.27 26.84 11.33
C GLU A 167 -12.14 25.56 10.47
N LEU A 168 -13.27 24.96 10.07
CA LEU A 168 -13.28 23.74 9.25
C LEU A 168 -12.70 23.99 7.85
N SER A 169 -13.00 25.13 7.25
CA SER A 169 -12.44 25.55 5.96
C SER A 169 -10.92 25.66 6.02
N LEU A 170 -10.38 26.31 7.05
CA LEU A 170 -8.94 26.43 7.27
C LEU A 170 -8.27 25.06 7.48
N GLN A 171 -8.88 24.18 8.27
CA GLN A 171 -8.37 22.83 8.52
C GLN A 171 -8.36 21.98 7.23
N ASN A 172 -9.44 22.04 6.45
CA ASN A 172 -9.50 21.35 5.15
C ASN A 172 -8.44 21.89 4.16
N LEU A 173 -8.20 23.20 4.14
CA LEU A 173 -7.14 23.81 3.34
C LEU A 173 -5.75 23.29 3.74
N GLN A 174 -5.46 23.24 5.04
CA GLN A 174 -4.19 22.72 5.56
C GLN A 174 -4.00 21.24 5.22
N ALA A 175 -5.04 20.42 5.44
CA ALA A 175 -5.02 19.00 5.08
C ALA A 175 -4.77 18.81 3.57
N SER A 176 -5.44 19.60 2.74
CA SER A 176 -5.28 19.58 1.28
C SER A 176 -3.84 19.91 0.87
N LYS A 177 -3.29 21.03 1.35
CA LYS A 177 -1.90 21.44 1.08
C LYS A 177 -0.88 20.35 1.44
N LEU A 178 -0.98 19.79 2.65
CA LEU A 178 -0.08 18.74 3.12
C LEU A 178 -0.25 17.43 2.34
N SER A 179 -1.48 17.08 1.97
CA SER A 179 -1.74 15.89 1.15
C SER A 179 -1.19 16.04 -0.27
N ASN A 180 -1.30 17.23 -0.86
CA ASN A 180 -0.75 17.55 -2.18
C ASN A 180 0.77 17.53 -2.16
N LEU A 181 1.40 18.10 -1.12
CA LEU A 181 2.84 18.01 -0.90
C LEU A 181 3.30 16.54 -0.82
N SER A 182 2.65 15.73 0.02
CA SER A 182 2.95 14.30 0.12
C SER A 182 2.81 13.57 -1.21
N LEU A 183 1.79 13.89 -2.01
CA LEU A 183 1.58 13.29 -3.32
C LEU A 183 2.65 13.72 -4.33
N LYS A 184 3.04 15.00 -4.31
CA LYS A 184 4.07 15.53 -5.21
C LYS A 184 5.44 14.93 -4.92
N LEU A 185 5.81 14.79 -3.65
CA LEU A 185 7.04 14.09 -3.25
C LEU A 185 7.04 12.63 -3.70
N TYR A 186 5.89 11.94 -3.58
CA TYR A 186 5.77 10.58 -4.11
C TYR A 186 5.92 10.53 -5.64
N SER A 187 5.37 11.50 -6.37
CA SER A 187 5.54 11.62 -7.83
C SER A 187 7.01 11.79 -8.22
N ILE A 188 7.74 12.66 -7.51
CA ILE A 188 9.18 12.88 -7.73
C ILE A 188 9.94 11.56 -7.58
N LEU A 189 9.61 10.76 -6.55
CA LEU A 189 10.23 9.46 -6.34
C LEU A 189 9.99 8.49 -7.51
N LEU A 190 8.76 8.47 -8.06
CA LEU A 190 8.42 7.59 -9.18
C LEU A 190 9.09 8.02 -10.49
N GLU A 191 9.20 9.33 -10.73
CA GLU A 191 9.73 9.89 -11.97
C GLU A 191 11.27 9.85 -12.01
N ASN A 192 11.90 10.29 -10.91
CA ASN A 192 13.34 10.57 -10.86
C ASN A 192 14.12 9.59 -9.97
N GLY A 193 13.42 8.84 -9.11
CA GLY A 193 14.05 8.03 -8.07
C GLY A 193 14.44 8.87 -6.86
N TYR A 194 15.45 8.38 -6.13
CA TYR A 194 16.04 9.07 -4.98
C TYR A 194 16.95 10.21 -5.43
N ALA A 195 17.12 11.22 -4.58
CA ALA A 195 18.07 12.30 -4.83
C ALA A 195 19.50 11.72 -4.94
N LYS A 196 20.22 12.16 -5.98
CA LYS A 196 21.53 11.60 -6.37
C LYS A 196 22.70 12.46 -5.91
N ASP A 197 22.46 13.74 -5.71
CA ASP A 197 23.44 14.74 -5.31
C ASP A 197 22.83 15.78 -4.36
N ASP A 198 23.69 16.60 -3.77
CA ASP A 198 23.30 17.63 -2.81
C ASP A 198 22.43 18.72 -3.44
N ASP A 199 22.58 19.00 -4.74
CA ASP A 199 21.76 19.98 -5.46
C ASP A 199 20.31 19.52 -5.58
N GLU A 200 20.08 18.24 -5.92
CA GLU A 200 18.75 17.63 -5.92
C GLU A 200 18.15 17.60 -4.52
N ILE A 201 18.93 17.25 -3.48
CA ILE A 201 18.49 17.31 -2.08
C ILE A 201 18.02 18.72 -1.73
N GLN A 202 18.82 19.74 -2.03
CA GLN A 202 18.49 21.13 -1.69
C GLN A 202 17.25 21.62 -2.44
N LYS A 203 17.06 21.22 -3.71
CA LYS A 203 15.84 21.54 -4.48
C LYS A 203 14.59 20.93 -3.84
N ILE A 204 14.65 19.67 -3.43
CA ILE A 204 13.53 18.98 -2.77
C ILE A 204 13.24 19.61 -1.39
N GLN A 205 14.29 19.93 -0.62
CA GLN A 205 14.16 20.58 0.67
C GLN A 205 13.54 21.98 0.55
N ASN A 206 14.02 22.80 -0.37
CA ASN A 206 13.47 24.14 -0.62
C ASN A 206 11.99 24.10 -1.02
N PHE A 207 11.59 23.13 -1.85
CA PHE A 207 10.19 22.91 -2.21
C PHE A 207 9.34 22.50 -0.99
N PHE A 208 9.87 21.61 -0.15
CA PHE A 208 9.19 21.21 1.08
C PHE A 208 8.99 22.39 2.04
N ASP A 209 10.04 23.18 2.25
CA ASP A 209 10.04 24.32 3.15
C ASP A 209 9.10 25.42 2.66
N SER A 210 9.05 25.68 1.34
CA SER A 210 8.13 26.67 0.78
C SER A 210 6.66 26.29 0.99
N GLU A 211 6.32 25.00 0.83
CA GLU A 211 4.96 24.50 1.03
C GLU A 211 4.54 24.43 2.50
N THR A 212 5.50 24.36 3.43
CA THR A 212 5.24 24.18 4.88
C THR A 212 5.46 25.44 5.71
N LYS A 213 6.07 26.50 5.16
CA LYS A 213 6.43 27.75 5.86
C LYS A 213 5.32 28.36 6.72
N ASN A 214 4.08 28.32 6.26
CA ASN A 214 2.93 28.98 6.91
C ASN A 214 2.05 28.00 7.72
N ILE A 215 2.55 26.79 7.99
CA ILE A 215 1.79 25.76 8.71
C ILE A 215 2.14 25.84 10.19
N ASP A 216 1.17 26.27 11.01
CA ASP A 216 1.28 26.20 12.46
C ASP A 216 0.95 24.79 12.94
N PHE A 217 2.00 24.01 13.25
CA PHE A 217 1.88 22.63 13.70
C PHE A 217 0.98 22.48 14.95
N LYS A 218 0.95 23.47 15.84
CA LYS A 218 0.17 23.39 17.10
C LYS A 218 -1.35 23.42 16.84
N LYS A 219 -1.78 24.02 15.73
CA LYS A 219 -3.18 24.10 15.33
C LYS A 219 -3.67 22.86 14.56
N LEU A 220 -2.76 21.97 14.17
CA LEU A 220 -3.11 20.79 13.40
C LEU A 220 -3.85 19.75 14.25
N LYS A 221 -4.94 19.21 13.69
CA LYS A 221 -5.66 18.06 14.24
C LYS A 221 -5.12 16.77 13.60
N PHE A 222 -5.85 15.66 13.75
CA PHE A 222 -5.36 14.32 13.43
C PHE A 222 -4.94 14.16 11.95
N LYS A 223 -5.83 14.40 10.99
CA LYS A 223 -5.53 14.24 9.56
C LYS A 223 -4.43 15.17 9.06
N GLU A 224 -4.38 16.41 9.54
CA GLU A 224 -3.33 17.35 9.13
C GLU A 224 -1.97 16.89 9.68
N LYS A 225 -1.88 16.51 10.96
CA LYS A 225 -0.65 15.94 11.54
C LYS A 225 -0.20 14.69 10.79
N LEU A 226 -1.15 13.82 10.45
CA LEU A 226 -0.88 12.62 9.67
C LEU A 226 -0.26 12.97 8.30
N TRP A 227 -0.85 13.91 7.56
CA TRP A 227 -0.29 14.33 6.27
C TRP A 227 1.06 15.01 6.41
N PHE A 228 1.27 15.82 7.45
CA PHE A 228 2.55 16.41 7.76
C PHE A 228 3.62 15.34 8.00
N TYR A 229 3.35 14.33 8.84
CA TYR A 229 4.28 13.23 9.06
C TYR A 229 4.54 12.41 7.81
N LYS A 230 3.51 12.13 7.00
CA LYS A 230 3.66 11.43 5.71
C LYS A 230 4.54 12.21 4.73
N ALA A 231 4.34 13.51 4.60
CA ALA A 231 5.16 14.36 3.76
C ALA A 231 6.62 14.35 4.22
N ASN A 232 6.87 14.44 5.53
CA ASN A 232 8.22 14.34 6.08
C ASN A 232 8.86 12.95 5.87
N VAL A 233 8.09 11.86 5.97
CA VAL A 233 8.58 10.53 5.60
C VAL A 233 8.99 10.52 4.14
N TRP A 234 8.17 11.05 3.22
CA TRP A 234 8.54 11.11 1.81
C TRP A 234 9.78 11.95 1.53
N LEU A 235 9.88 13.14 2.14
CA LEU A 235 11.08 13.97 2.08
C LEU A 235 12.30 13.19 2.55
N SER A 236 12.23 12.60 3.73
CA SER A 236 13.33 11.84 4.33
C SER A 236 13.71 10.62 3.50
N MET A 237 12.73 9.97 2.86
CA MET A 237 13.01 8.86 1.96
C MET A 237 13.69 9.33 0.68
N LEU A 238 13.24 10.44 0.07
CA LEU A 238 13.83 11.03 -1.14
C LEU A 238 15.28 11.48 -0.92
N THR A 239 15.53 12.15 0.20
CA THR A 239 16.86 12.64 0.59
C THR A 239 17.69 11.62 1.35
N GLN A 240 17.18 10.39 1.50
CA GLN A 240 17.83 9.26 2.16
C GLN A 240 18.24 9.50 3.62
N ASN A 241 17.61 10.48 4.28
CA ASN A 241 17.79 10.75 5.70
C ASN A 241 17.03 9.71 6.56
N LEU A 242 17.69 8.59 6.87
CA LEU A 242 17.10 7.53 7.70
C LEU A 242 16.76 7.95 9.13
N HIS A 243 17.45 8.95 9.68
CA HIS A 243 17.17 9.45 11.03
C HIS A 243 15.80 10.12 11.06
N SER A 244 15.58 11.11 10.19
CA SER A 244 14.30 11.79 10.05
C SER A 244 13.19 10.84 9.58
N ALA A 245 13.50 9.90 8.68
CA ALA A 245 12.53 8.90 8.24
C ALA A 245 12.01 8.08 9.44
N TYR A 246 12.90 7.63 10.32
CA TYR A 246 12.54 6.91 11.54
C TYR A 246 11.69 7.78 12.47
N GLU A 247 12.14 9.01 12.76
CA GLU A 247 11.42 9.93 13.65
C GLU A 247 9.97 10.16 13.19
N PHE A 248 9.79 10.51 11.91
CA PHE A 248 8.47 10.84 11.38
C PHE A 248 7.58 9.62 11.12
N SER A 249 8.15 8.48 10.75
CA SER A 249 7.38 7.23 10.65
C SER A 249 6.90 6.73 12.02
N LYS A 250 7.74 6.89 13.06
CA LYS A 250 7.35 6.62 14.45
C LYS A 250 6.23 7.54 14.91
N LYS A 251 6.37 8.87 14.73
CA LYS A 251 5.31 9.85 15.05
C LYS A 251 4.01 9.57 14.30
N TRP A 252 4.08 9.15 13.03
CA TRP A 252 2.92 8.70 12.28
C TRP A 252 2.23 7.52 12.99
N VAL A 253 2.96 6.46 13.31
CA VAL A 253 2.39 5.27 13.95
C VAL A 253 1.84 5.60 15.36
N GLU A 254 2.56 6.39 16.15
CA GLU A 254 2.14 6.82 17.49
C GLU A 254 0.84 7.62 17.49
N LEU A 255 0.61 8.45 16.47
CA LEU A 255 -0.61 9.24 16.31
C LEU A 255 -1.90 8.38 16.31
N PHE A 256 -1.80 7.12 15.88
CA PHE A 256 -2.91 6.17 15.91
C PHE A 256 -3.12 5.52 17.28
N TYR A 257 -2.06 5.38 18.07
CA TYR A 257 -2.13 4.81 19.41
C TYR A 257 -2.63 5.81 20.47
N GLU A 258 -2.70 7.11 20.16
CA GLU A 258 -3.34 8.11 21.02
C GLU A 258 -4.84 7.83 21.27
N LYS A 259 -5.55 7.29 20.25
CA LYS A 259 -6.97 6.91 20.33
C LYS A 259 -7.23 5.69 19.45
N LYS A 260 -7.63 4.57 20.06
CA LYS A 260 -7.83 3.27 19.38
C LYS A 260 -8.83 3.35 18.23
N GLU A 261 -9.84 4.22 18.35
CA GLU A 261 -10.88 4.47 17.35
C GLU A 261 -10.29 4.92 16.00
N ARG A 262 -9.12 5.60 16.01
CA ARG A 262 -8.43 6.05 14.79
C ARG A 262 -7.89 4.88 13.95
N ILE A 263 -7.53 3.77 14.60
CA ILE A 263 -7.10 2.56 13.91
C ILE A 263 -8.29 1.96 13.15
N LEU A 264 -9.47 1.95 13.77
CA LEU A 264 -10.71 1.43 13.18
C LEU A 264 -11.21 2.30 12.03
N SER A 265 -11.13 3.63 12.17
CA SER A 265 -11.60 4.56 11.13
C SER A 265 -10.63 4.69 9.95
N HIS A 266 -9.33 4.51 10.17
CA HIS A 266 -8.31 4.68 9.14
C HIS A 266 -7.28 3.53 9.10
N PRO A 267 -7.71 2.27 8.97
CA PRO A 267 -6.84 1.09 9.07
C PRO A 267 -5.77 1.04 7.98
N VAL A 268 -6.08 1.53 6.78
CA VAL A 268 -5.12 1.58 5.65
C VAL A 268 -3.94 2.50 5.97
N TRP A 269 -4.19 3.67 6.54
CA TRP A 269 -3.11 4.59 6.92
C TRP A 269 -2.29 4.08 8.09
N PHE A 270 -2.93 3.38 9.03
CA PHE A 270 -2.26 2.72 10.14
C PHE A 270 -1.31 1.60 9.65
N ILE A 271 -1.80 0.68 8.81
CA ILE A 271 -0.97 -0.42 8.27
C ILE A 271 0.18 0.13 7.43
N LYS A 272 -0.07 1.13 6.57
CA LYS A 272 1.00 1.76 5.78
C LYS A 272 2.05 2.44 6.66
N GLY A 273 1.65 3.17 7.69
CA GLY A 273 2.58 3.80 8.63
C GLY A 273 3.51 2.78 9.29
N ASN A 274 2.94 1.67 9.78
CA ASN A 274 3.73 0.58 10.36
C ASN A 274 4.64 -0.07 9.32
N SER A 275 4.17 -0.25 8.08
CA SER A 275 5.00 -0.79 6.99
C SER A 275 6.23 0.07 6.72
N TYR A 276 6.10 1.41 6.71
CA TYR A 276 7.24 2.32 6.61
C TYR A 276 8.16 2.24 7.83
N LEU A 277 7.62 2.31 9.04
CA LEU A 277 8.40 2.25 10.27
C LEU A 277 9.22 0.96 10.34
N LEU A 278 8.60 -0.20 10.11
CA LEU A 278 9.27 -1.50 10.11
C LEU A 278 10.30 -1.60 8.99
N LYS A 279 9.99 -1.09 7.79
CA LYS A 279 10.99 -1.00 6.71
C LYS A 279 12.20 -0.16 7.11
N ILE A 280 12.01 0.97 7.79
CA ILE A 280 13.10 1.84 8.23
C ILE A 280 13.91 1.18 9.35
N LEU A 281 13.25 0.54 10.32
CA LEU A 281 13.91 -0.22 11.38
C LEU A 281 14.74 -1.38 10.83
N TYR A 282 14.23 -2.06 9.79
CA TYR A 282 14.96 -3.07 9.04
C TYR A 282 16.22 -2.49 8.39
N LEU A 283 16.11 -1.35 7.69
CA LEU A 283 17.26 -0.67 7.08
C LEU A 283 18.29 -0.21 8.13
N LYS A 284 17.83 0.17 9.33
CA LYS A 284 18.70 0.54 10.46
C LYS A 284 19.28 -0.67 11.20
N LYS A 285 18.90 -1.90 10.83
CA LYS A 285 19.30 -3.16 11.49
C LYS A 285 18.99 -3.16 13.02
N ASN A 286 17.97 -2.43 13.46
CA ASN A 286 17.58 -2.37 14.88
C ASN A 286 16.54 -3.47 15.18
N SER A 287 17.02 -4.65 15.57
CA SER A 287 16.17 -5.84 15.79
C SER A 287 15.24 -5.72 17.01
N GLU A 288 15.71 -5.13 18.11
CA GLU A 288 14.93 -4.99 19.35
C GLU A 288 13.71 -4.08 19.12
N GLU A 289 13.93 -2.89 18.58
CA GLU A 289 12.84 -1.94 18.33
C GLU A 289 11.94 -2.41 17.18
N PHE A 290 12.50 -3.07 16.15
CA PHE A 290 11.70 -3.72 15.12
C PHE A 290 10.70 -4.71 15.73
N LYS A 291 11.19 -5.60 16.61
CA LYS A 291 10.35 -6.61 17.28
C LYS A 291 9.25 -5.96 18.11
N PHE A 292 9.60 -4.95 18.92
CA PHE A 292 8.63 -4.21 19.71
C PHE A 292 7.48 -3.63 18.87
N TRP A 293 7.78 -2.91 17.79
CA TRP A 293 6.75 -2.32 16.93
C TRP A 293 5.97 -3.37 16.13
N PHE A 294 6.63 -4.45 15.71
CA PHE A 294 5.98 -5.54 15.00
C PHE A 294 4.99 -6.30 15.90
N ASP A 295 5.36 -6.61 17.13
CA ASP A 295 4.48 -7.26 18.11
C ASP A 295 3.29 -6.35 18.47
N LYS A 296 3.55 -5.04 18.62
CA LYS A 296 2.49 -4.05 18.83
C LYS A 296 1.49 -4.02 17.66
N LEU A 297 1.98 -4.11 16.42
CA LEU A 297 1.14 -4.23 15.24
C LEU A 297 0.35 -5.55 15.21
N GLU A 298 0.98 -6.69 15.53
CA GLU A 298 0.29 -7.99 15.61
C GLU A 298 -0.82 -8.00 16.67
N SER A 299 -0.62 -7.31 17.80
CA SER A 299 -1.62 -7.22 18.88
C SER A 299 -2.94 -6.52 18.48
N VAL A 300 -2.94 -5.70 17.43
CA VAL A 300 -4.13 -4.98 16.96
C VAL A 300 -4.81 -5.64 15.76
N TYR A 301 -4.33 -6.79 15.29
CA TYR A 301 -4.92 -7.46 14.14
C TYR A 301 -6.42 -7.78 14.34
N GLU A 302 -6.77 -8.31 15.51
CA GLU A 302 -8.14 -8.73 15.86
C GLU A 302 -9.16 -7.57 15.83
N ILE A 303 -8.71 -6.34 16.03
CA ILE A 303 -9.60 -5.17 16.02
C ILE A 303 -9.72 -4.55 14.63
N LEU A 304 -8.88 -4.92 13.66
CA LEU A 304 -8.92 -4.29 12.34
C LEU A 304 -10.24 -4.61 11.63
N PRO A 305 -10.82 -3.64 10.90
CA PRO A 305 -12.03 -3.89 10.12
C PRO A 305 -11.82 -5.01 9.10
N GLN A 306 -12.70 -6.00 9.11
CA GLN A 306 -12.69 -7.12 8.17
C GLN A 306 -13.20 -6.64 6.80
N ASN A 307 -12.29 -6.24 5.94
CA ASN A 307 -12.57 -6.01 4.53
C ASN A 307 -11.37 -6.41 3.66
N ASP A 308 -11.67 -6.74 2.42
CA ASP A 308 -10.73 -7.26 1.42
C ASP A 308 -9.44 -6.44 1.28
N ASN A 309 -9.54 -5.12 1.34
CA ASN A 309 -8.39 -4.22 1.17
C ASN A 309 -7.49 -4.23 2.41
N VAL A 310 -8.08 -4.18 3.60
CA VAL A 310 -7.35 -4.24 4.87
C VAL A 310 -6.65 -5.58 5.03
N GLU A 311 -7.33 -6.69 4.70
CA GLU A 311 -6.75 -8.03 4.75
C GLU A 311 -5.56 -8.17 3.79
N ALA A 312 -5.70 -7.71 2.54
CA ALA A 312 -4.63 -7.76 1.56
C ALA A 312 -3.39 -6.94 1.99
N LEU A 313 -3.61 -5.74 2.54
CA LEU A 313 -2.53 -4.90 3.06
C LEU A 313 -1.87 -5.50 4.31
N TRP A 314 -2.68 -6.08 5.20
CA TRP A 314 -2.19 -6.79 6.37
C TRP A 314 -1.29 -7.96 5.98
N PHE A 315 -1.76 -8.81 5.05
CA PHE A 315 -1.01 -9.93 4.50
C PHE A 315 0.38 -9.49 4.02
N ILE A 316 0.43 -8.50 3.12
CA ILE A 316 1.70 -7.98 2.58
C ILE A 316 2.60 -7.52 3.72
N ASN A 317 2.08 -6.71 4.63
CA ASN A 317 2.89 -6.10 5.69
C ASN A 317 3.41 -7.15 6.69
N LYS A 318 2.55 -8.08 7.11
CA LYS A 318 2.87 -9.14 8.06
C LYS A 318 4.03 -9.99 7.55
N PHE A 319 3.91 -10.57 6.35
CA PHE A 319 4.93 -11.49 5.85
C PHE A 319 6.21 -10.78 5.41
N ASN A 320 6.10 -9.56 4.87
CA ASN A 320 7.28 -8.75 4.61
C ASN A 320 8.06 -8.45 5.90
N SER A 321 7.35 -8.16 6.99
CA SER A 321 7.95 -7.84 8.28
C SER A 321 8.55 -9.08 8.95
N LYS A 322 7.88 -10.25 8.89
CA LYS A 322 8.44 -11.51 9.40
C LYS A 322 9.75 -11.89 8.71
N LEU A 323 9.79 -11.79 7.39
CA LEU A 323 11.01 -12.06 6.61
C LEU A 323 12.11 -11.03 6.89
N ASN A 324 11.77 -9.74 6.95
CA ASN A 324 12.72 -8.69 7.34
C ASN A 324 13.32 -8.94 8.72
N TYR A 325 12.49 -9.35 9.68
CA TYR A 325 12.94 -9.62 11.03
C TYR A 325 13.94 -10.78 11.08
N PHE A 326 13.67 -11.87 10.36
CA PHE A 326 14.62 -12.97 10.22
C PHE A 326 15.96 -12.53 9.62
N PHE A 327 15.95 -11.66 8.61
CA PHE A 327 17.19 -11.20 7.98
C PHE A 327 18.05 -10.35 8.93
N ILE A 328 17.46 -9.61 9.87
CA ILE A 328 18.20 -8.86 10.90
C ILE A 328 18.48 -9.67 12.17
N ASN A 329 17.71 -10.71 12.45
CA ASN A 329 17.89 -11.61 13.59
C ASN A 329 17.85 -13.09 13.16
N PRO A 330 18.88 -13.58 12.45
CA PRO A 330 18.87 -14.92 11.87
C PRO A 330 18.99 -16.05 12.91
N LYS A 331 19.28 -15.73 14.17
CA LYS A 331 19.33 -16.69 15.27
C LYS A 331 17.94 -17.13 15.74
N GLU A 332 16.91 -16.37 15.36
CA GLU A 332 15.54 -16.68 15.74
C GLU A 332 14.94 -17.70 14.77
N ASN A 333 14.50 -18.84 15.32
CA ASN A 333 13.89 -19.90 14.53
C ASN A 333 12.59 -19.40 13.91
N ILE A 334 12.56 -19.27 12.58
CA ILE A 334 11.29 -19.13 11.86
C ILE A 334 10.58 -20.49 11.88
N SER A 335 9.24 -20.47 12.02
CA SER A 335 8.40 -21.62 11.73
C SER A 335 8.76 -22.27 10.38
N PRO A 336 8.95 -23.60 10.32
CA PRO A 336 9.19 -24.32 9.05
C PRO A 336 8.02 -24.21 8.08
N PHE A 337 6.85 -23.75 8.55
CA PHE A 337 5.66 -23.54 7.73
C PHE A 337 5.54 -22.12 7.15
N LEU A 338 6.42 -21.17 7.52
CA LEU A 338 6.28 -19.77 7.09
C LEU A 338 6.12 -19.63 5.58
N ILE A 339 6.97 -20.30 4.80
CA ILE A 339 6.92 -20.22 3.34
C ILE A 339 5.61 -20.81 2.80
N LYS A 340 5.13 -21.93 3.37
CA LYS A 340 3.85 -22.54 2.99
C LYS A 340 2.68 -21.59 3.29
N ASP A 341 2.72 -20.91 4.44
CA ASP A 341 1.71 -19.91 4.80
C ASP A 341 1.72 -18.73 3.81
N ILE A 342 2.90 -18.19 3.48
CA ILE A 342 3.04 -17.10 2.50
C ILE A 342 2.42 -17.51 1.16
N LEU A 343 2.76 -18.70 0.64
CA LEU A 343 2.27 -19.16 -0.66
C LEU A 343 0.75 -19.37 -0.67
N ARG A 344 0.17 -19.85 0.44
CA ARG A 344 -1.28 -19.98 0.60
C ARG A 344 -1.95 -18.60 0.53
N GLU A 345 -1.42 -17.64 1.27
CA GLU A 345 -1.98 -16.28 1.35
C GLU A 345 -1.78 -15.49 0.04
N ILE A 346 -0.68 -15.71 -0.69
CA ILE A 346 -0.51 -15.19 -2.06
C ILE A 346 -1.67 -15.67 -2.93
N LYS A 347 -2.01 -16.97 -2.93
CA LYS A 347 -3.13 -17.48 -3.74
C LYS A 347 -4.47 -16.84 -3.36
N LEU A 348 -4.68 -16.52 -2.09
CA LEU A 348 -5.91 -15.86 -1.61
C LEU A 348 -5.99 -14.39 -2.04
N HIS A 349 -4.87 -13.67 -2.00
CA HIS A 349 -4.85 -12.22 -2.19
C HIS A 349 -4.29 -11.74 -3.54
N GLN A 350 -3.71 -12.61 -4.38
CA GLN A 350 -3.00 -12.26 -5.63
C GLN A 350 -3.82 -11.40 -6.60
N HIS A 351 -5.15 -11.48 -6.57
CA HIS A 351 -6.01 -10.67 -7.44
C HIS A 351 -6.35 -9.29 -6.87
N LYS A 352 -6.03 -9.04 -5.59
CA LYS A 352 -6.30 -7.81 -4.83
C LYS A 352 -5.04 -6.99 -4.59
N ILE A 353 -3.86 -7.54 -4.90
CA ILE A 353 -2.56 -6.92 -4.66
C ILE A 353 -1.82 -6.70 -5.97
N ASP A 354 -0.99 -5.65 -5.99
CA ASP A 354 -0.07 -5.42 -7.09
C ASP A 354 0.97 -6.55 -7.19
N ASN A 355 1.25 -7.01 -8.41
CA ASN A 355 2.18 -8.12 -8.64
C ASN A 355 3.60 -7.81 -8.12
N HIS A 356 4.01 -6.54 -8.10
CA HIS A 356 5.29 -6.13 -7.53
C HIS A 356 5.47 -6.62 -6.09
N HIS A 357 4.42 -6.55 -5.25
CA HIS A 357 4.51 -7.03 -3.87
C HIS A 357 4.71 -8.55 -3.80
N ILE A 358 4.13 -9.31 -4.73
CA ILE A 358 4.34 -10.76 -4.85
C ILE A 358 5.79 -11.05 -5.25
N LEU A 359 6.32 -10.33 -6.24
CA LEU A 359 7.71 -10.50 -6.68
C LEU A 359 8.72 -10.17 -5.57
N VAL A 360 8.46 -9.14 -4.75
CA VAL A 360 9.28 -8.83 -3.58
C VAL A 360 9.23 -9.96 -2.55
N LEU A 361 8.07 -10.57 -2.31
CA LEU A 361 7.97 -11.74 -1.43
C LEU A 361 8.72 -12.95 -2.01
N TYR A 362 8.63 -13.20 -3.31
CA TYR A 362 9.42 -14.26 -3.96
C TYR A 362 10.91 -14.03 -3.83
N LEU A 363 11.41 -12.79 -3.95
CA LEU A 363 12.83 -12.51 -3.78
C LEU A 363 13.28 -12.82 -2.35
N LYS A 364 12.46 -12.48 -1.36
CA LYS A 364 12.75 -12.79 0.05
C LYS A 364 12.65 -14.28 0.34
N ILE A 365 11.73 -15.00 -0.30
CA ILE A 365 11.66 -16.47 -0.20
C ILE A 365 12.93 -17.08 -0.81
N ALA A 366 13.38 -16.59 -1.97
CA ALA A 366 14.64 -17.02 -2.59
C ALA A 366 15.83 -16.77 -1.63
N ALA A 367 15.92 -15.58 -1.06
CA ALA A 367 16.98 -15.24 -0.10
C ALA A 367 16.91 -16.10 1.18
N TYR A 368 15.71 -16.48 1.63
CA TYR A 368 15.53 -17.41 2.75
C TYR A 368 16.07 -18.80 2.42
N TYR A 369 15.76 -19.35 1.25
CA TYR A 369 16.29 -20.66 0.82
C TYR A 369 17.81 -20.62 0.66
N PHE A 370 18.34 -19.55 0.07
CA PHE A 370 19.78 -19.32 -0.07
C PHE A 370 20.49 -19.35 1.29
N LEU A 371 19.98 -18.63 2.30
CA LEU A 371 20.57 -18.63 3.64
C LEU A 371 20.52 -20.00 4.35
N ASN A 372 19.59 -20.87 3.94
CA ASN A 372 19.48 -22.25 4.43
C ASN A 372 20.23 -23.26 3.55
N LYS A 373 21.05 -22.80 2.59
CA LYS A 373 21.81 -23.63 1.63
C LYS A 373 20.94 -24.50 0.73
N ASP A 374 19.69 -24.12 0.53
CA ASP A 374 18.78 -24.74 -0.42
C ASP A 374 18.86 -23.97 -1.76
N TRP A 375 19.91 -24.29 -2.51
CA TRP A 375 20.27 -23.59 -3.75
C TRP A 375 19.21 -23.77 -4.83
N ASP A 376 18.67 -24.97 -4.98
CA ASP A 376 17.66 -25.30 -5.99
C ASP A 376 16.39 -24.46 -5.81
N ASN A 377 15.81 -24.46 -4.61
CA ASN A 377 14.61 -23.65 -4.35
C ASN A 377 14.93 -22.15 -4.45
N SER A 378 16.09 -21.71 -3.99
CA SER A 378 16.48 -20.30 -4.15
C SER A 378 16.53 -19.89 -5.61
N PHE A 379 17.12 -20.71 -6.49
CA PHE A 379 17.22 -20.42 -7.91
C PHE A 379 15.84 -20.44 -8.58
N ASP A 380 14.99 -21.42 -8.26
CA ASP A 380 13.62 -21.53 -8.77
C ASP A 380 12.78 -20.29 -8.48
N TYR A 381 12.86 -19.74 -7.26
CA TYR A 381 12.13 -18.51 -6.92
C TYR A 381 12.71 -17.27 -7.62
N CYS A 382 14.03 -17.21 -7.85
CA CYS A 382 14.61 -16.18 -8.70
C CYS A 382 14.11 -16.26 -10.15
N GLN A 383 14.01 -17.47 -10.70
CA GLN A 383 13.48 -17.69 -12.06
C GLN A 383 12.01 -17.28 -12.17
N LYS A 384 11.18 -17.53 -11.14
CA LYS A 384 9.79 -17.04 -11.09
C LYS A 384 9.69 -15.52 -11.21
N ILE A 385 10.70 -14.79 -10.71
CA ILE A 385 10.73 -13.33 -10.82
C ILE A 385 11.17 -12.92 -12.22
N ILE A 386 12.28 -13.46 -12.72
CA ILE A 386 12.85 -13.10 -14.04
C ILE A 386 11.86 -13.42 -15.18
N ASN A 387 11.15 -14.54 -15.07
CA ASN A 387 10.19 -15.00 -16.08
C ASN A 387 8.78 -14.45 -15.84
N SER A 388 8.60 -13.48 -14.93
CA SER A 388 7.31 -12.84 -14.69
C SER A 388 6.85 -12.08 -15.94
N GLU A 389 5.59 -12.24 -16.31
CA GLU A 389 4.97 -11.52 -17.44
C GLU A 389 4.72 -10.03 -17.16
N SER A 390 4.78 -9.63 -15.88
CA SER A 390 4.60 -8.24 -15.45
C SER A 390 5.89 -7.44 -15.55
N THR A 391 5.80 -6.13 -15.77
CA THR A 391 6.93 -5.22 -15.65
C THR A 391 7.60 -5.33 -14.28
N ILE A 392 8.89 -5.66 -14.25
CA ILE A 392 9.70 -5.77 -13.03
C ILE A 392 10.42 -4.43 -12.82
N GLN A 393 10.42 -3.92 -11.58
CA GLN A 393 11.23 -2.75 -11.25
C GLN A 393 12.72 -3.08 -11.41
N GLU A 394 13.49 -2.15 -11.99
CA GLU A 394 14.90 -2.37 -12.33
C GLU A 394 15.73 -2.84 -11.12
N ASP A 395 15.54 -2.20 -9.96
CA ASP A 395 16.23 -2.59 -8.71
C ASP A 395 15.91 -4.02 -8.30
N LEU A 396 14.62 -4.41 -8.33
CA LEU A 396 14.20 -5.76 -7.98
C LEU A 396 14.82 -6.79 -8.92
N HIS A 397 14.86 -6.48 -10.21
CA HIS A 397 15.49 -7.35 -11.21
C HIS A 397 17.00 -7.47 -10.98
N PHE A 398 17.70 -6.34 -10.76
CA PHE A 398 19.13 -6.31 -10.45
C PHE A 398 19.46 -7.19 -9.25
N TYR A 399 18.76 -7.02 -8.13
CA TYR A 399 19.00 -7.83 -6.94
C TYR A 399 18.67 -9.30 -7.17
N THR A 400 17.61 -9.62 -7.91
CA THR A 400 17.32 -11.02 -8.29
C THR A 400 18.51 -11.65 -9.03
N LEU A 401 19.13 -10.92 -9.96
CA LEU A 401 20.32 -11.39 -10.67
C LEU A 401 21.53 -11.54 -9.74
N VAL A 402 21.74 -10.61 -8.80
CA VAL A 402 22.80 -10.74 -7.78
C VAL A 402 22.61 -12.01 -6.96
N LEU A 403 21.38 -12.32 -6.52
CA LEU A 403 21.11 -13.55 -5.77
C LEU A 403 21.36 -14.81 -6.61
N ILE A 404 21.03 -14.78 -7.90
CA ILE A 404 21.36 -15.89 -8.82
C ILE A 404 22.87 -16.08 -8.89
N MET A 405 23.66 -15.02 -9.09
CA MET A 405 25.12 -15.13 -9.16
C MET A 405 25.72 -15.66 -7.85
N MET A 406 25.22 -15.21 -6.70
CA MET A 406 25.61 -15.77 -5.40
C MET A 406 25.30 -17.26 -5.28
N ASN A 407 24.12 -17.68 -5.75
CA ASN A 407 23.68 -19.07 -5.74
C ASN A 407 24.53 -19.95 -6.66
N LEU A 408 24.81 -19.49 -7.89
CA LEU A 408 25.65 -20.21 -8.84
C LEU A 408 27.09 -20.34 -8.34
N TYR A 409 27.63 -19.31 -7.69
CA TYR A 409 28.95 -19.37 -7.05
C TYR A 409 28.98 -20.40 -5.92
N ASP A 410 27.99 -20.41 -5.01
CA ASP A 410 27.97 -21.33 -3.87
C ASP A 410 27.64 -22.78 -4.25
N SER A 411 26.93 -23.00 -5.37
CA SER A 411 26.64 -24.32 -5.93
C SER A 411 27.76 -24.87 -6.84
N GLY A 412 28.74 -24.04 -7.21
CA GLY A 412 29.87 -24.43 -8.06
C GLY A 412 29.53 -24.54 -9.55
N ASN A 413 28.49 -23.82 -10.02
CA ASN A 413 28.10 -23.79 -11.44
C ASN A 413 28.77 -22.62 -12.16
N ASP A 414 30.09 -22.76 -12.40
CA ASP A 414 30.94 -21.68 -12.94
C ASP A 414 30.50 -21.22 -14.35
N GLN A 415 30.05 -22.16 -15.21
CA GLN A 415 29.65 -21.83 -16.58
C GLN A 415 28.42 -20.92 -16.64
N GLU A 416 27.41 -21.21 -15.82
CA GLU A 416 26.24 -20.33 -15.75
C GLU A 416 26.57 -19.02 -15.04
N LEU A 417 27.47 -19.05 -14.05
CA LEU A 417 27.91 -17.84 -13.36
C LEU A 417 28.51 -16.83 -14.34
N ASP A 418 29.42 -17.25 -15.22
CA ASP A 418 29.99 -16.41 -16.29
C ASP A 418 28.91 -15.72 -17.14
N MET A 419 27.93 -16.51 -17.59
CA MET A 419 26.83 -16.02 -18.41
C MET A 419 26.00 -14.98 -17.65
N TYR A 420 25.64 -15.25 -16.39
CA TYR A 420 24.86 -14.32 -15.57
C TYR A 420 25.64 -13.07 -15.19
N SER A 421 26.94 -13.17 -14.91
CA SER A 421 27.83 -12.02 -14.66
C SER A 421 27.81 -11.05 -15.83
N TYR A 422 28.02 -11.55 -17.05
CA TYR A 422 27.98 -10.71 -18.25
C TYR A 422 26.60 -10.09 -18.49
N LYS A 423 25.53 -10.89 -18.39
CA LYS A 423 24.14 -10.43 -18.56
C LYS A 423 23.79 -9.34 -17.54
N THR A 424 24.18 -9.52 -16.28
CA THR A 424 23.88 -8.58 -15.19
C THR A 424 24.62 -7.26 -15.38
N HIS A 425 25.88 -7.30 -15.81
CA HIS A 425 26.63 -6.09 -16.10
C HIS A 425 26.06 -5.30 -17.29
N GLN A 426 25.66 -5.99 -18.36
CA GLN A 426 24.98 -5.36 -19.49
C GLN A 426 23.63 -4.75 -19.09
N PHE A 427 22.88 -5.41 -18.22
CA PHE A 427 21.66 -4.86 -17.65
C PHE A 427 21.95 -3.60 -16.81
N CYS A 428 22.94 -3.64 -15.93
CA CYS A 428 23.31 -2.52 -15.05
C CYS A 428 23.72 -1.25 -15.83
N LYS A 429 24.35 -1.40 -17.00
CA LYS A 429 24.67 -0.27 -17.90
C LYS A 429 23.42 0.41 -18.50
N LYS A 430 22.31 -0.33 -18.62
CA LYS A 430 21.05 0.15 -19.22
C LYS A 430 20.03 0.64 -18.19
N MET A 431 20.23 0.35 -16.90
CA MET A 431 19.34 0.80 -15.82
C MET A 431 19.29 2.33 -15.75
N LYS A 432 18.08 2.89 -15.71
CA LYS A 432 17.86 4.34 -15.57
C LYS A 432 18.46 4.88 -14.27
N ASN A 433 18.41 4.08 -13.20
CA ASN A 433 18.88 4.45 -11.86
C ASN A 433 20.12 3.67 -11.40
N SER A 434 20.99 3.27 -12.35
CA SER A 434 22.30 2.68 -12.05
C SER A 434 23.14 3.63 -11.17
N ASN A 435 23.68 3.12 -10.07
CA ASN A 435 24.55 3.87 -9.15
C ASN A 435 25.92 3.20 -8.99
N ILE A 436 26.81 3.83 -8.23
CA ILE A 436 28.20 3.34 -8.04
C ILE A 436 28.19 1.94 -7.41
N ILE A 437 27.30 1.66 -6.47
CA ILE A 437 27.19 0.34 -5.83
C ILE A 437 26.75 -0.73 -6.85
N THR A 438 25.67 -0.51 -7.59
CA THR A 438 25.18 -1.50 -8.57
C THR A 438 26.25 -1.81 -9.62
N ARG A 439 27.01 -0.79 -10.03
CA ARG A 439 28.13 -0.96 -10.97
C ARG A 439 29.27 -1.77 -10.36
N LYS A 440 29.69 -1.44 -9.12
CA LYS A 440 30.77 -2.15 -8.42
C LYS A 440 30.41 -3.62 -8.16
N ILE A 441 29.18 -3.91 -7.74
CA ILE A 441 28.69 -5.29 -7.57
C ILE A 441 28.71 -6.03 -8.92
N SER A 442 28.22 -5.41 -10.00
CA SER A 442 28.20 -6.07 -11.32
C SER A 442 29.60 -6.37 -11.87
N LEU A 443 30.57 -5.48 -11.62
CA LEU A 443 31.96 -5.65 -12.02
C LEU A 443 32.65 -6.73 -11.18
N PHE A 444 32.40 -6.75 -9.88
CA PHE A 444 32.92 -7.77 -8.98
C PHE A 444 32.63 -9.18 -9.48
N PHE A 445 31.38 -9.48 -9.87
CA PHE A 445 31.02 -10.82 -10.37
C PHE A 445 31.62 -11.16 -11.74
N ILE A 446 31.97 -10.17 -12.57
CA ILE A 446 32.74 -10.41 -13.80
C ILE A 446 34.16 -10.80 -13.43
N GLU A 447 34.81 -9.99 -12.59
CA GLU A 447 36.22 -10.16 -12.23
C GLU A 447 36.44 -11.44 -11.41
N LEU A 448 35.47 -11.84 -10.58
CA LEU A 448 35.58 -12.99 -9.68
C LEU A 448 35.89 -14.32 -10.38
N ASN A 449 35.46 -14.47 -11.64
CA ASN A 449 35.65 -15.71 -12.39
C ASN A 449 37.08 -15.88 -12.93
N ASP A 450 37.77 -14.76 -13.16
CA ASP A 450 39.15 -14.75 -13.67
C ASP A 450 40.19 -14.86 -12.54
N LEU A 451 39.78 -14.78 -11.28
CA LEU A 451 40.67 -14.77 -10.12
C LEU A 451 41.07 -16.17 -9.63
N TYR A 452 42.35 -16.32 -9.24
CA TYR A 452 42.81 -17.51 -8.53
C TYR A 452 42.21 -17.58 -7.11
N PRO A 453 42.10 -18.78 -6.48
CA PRO A 453 41.48 -18.93 -5.16
C PRO A 453 42.02 -18.00 -4.06
N HIS A 454 43.32 -17.71 -4.06
CA HIS A 454 43.95 -16.82 -3.09
C HIS A 454 43.65 -15.32 -3.35
N GLU A 455 43.29 -14.96 -4.58
CA GLU A 455 42.90 -13.60 -4.98
C GLU A 455 41.41 -13.33 -4.73
N LYS A 456 40.57 -14.38 -4.81
CA LYS A 456 39.12 -14.27 -4.52
C LYS A 456 38.86 -13.70 -3.13
N VAL A 457 39.55 -14.19 -2.10
CA VAL A 457 39.41 -13.68 -0.72
C VAL A 457 39.73 -12.17 -0.64
N LYS A 458 40.74 -11.72 -1.37
CA LYS A 458 41.09 -10.29 -1.45
C LYS A 458 39.98 -9.48 -2.12
N ALA A 459 39.44 -9.96 -3.24
CA ALA A 459 38.34 -9.30 -3.94
C ALA A 459 37.06 -9.20 -3.08
N PHE A 460 36.74 -10.25 -2.31
CA PHE A 460 35.63 -10.22 -1.34
C PHE A 460 35.83 -9.15 -0.26
N ARG A 461 37.03 -9.03 0.31
CA ARG A 461 37.36 -7.97 1.29
C ARG A 461 37.23 -6.57 0.70
N GLU A 462 37.75 -6.36 -0.52
CA GLU A 462 37.66 -5.07 -1.21
C GLU A 462 36.22 -4.64 -1.48
N LEU A 463 35.34 -5.58 -1.86
CA LEU A 463 33.92 -5.27 -2.05
C LEU A 463 33.22 -4.99 -0.71
N ASP A 464 33.50 -5.77 0.34
CA ASP A 464 32.91 -5.54 1.67
C ASP A 464 33.33 -4.19 2.25
N ASP A 465 34.61 -3.81 2.16
CA ASP A 465 35.10 -2.52 2.63
C ASP A 465 34.50 -1.36 1.83
N PHE A 466 34.42 -1.48 0.49
CA PHE A 466 33.73 -0.50 -0.35
C PHE A 466 32.27 -0.29 0.08
N LEU A 467 31.55 -1.37 0.40
CA LEU A 467 30.16 -1.30 0.85
C LEU A 467 30.03 -0.72 2.26
N LYS A 468 30.98 -0.99 3.17
CA LYS A 468 31.02 -0.34 4.51
C LYS A 468 31.19 1.16 4.41
N ASP A 469 32.12 1.60 3.58
CA ASP A 469 32.38 3.03 3.38
C ASP A 469 31.16 3.72 2.74
N SER A 470 30.53 3.04 1.77
CA SER A 470 29.30 3.50 1.14
C SER A 470 28.10 3.54 2.09
N ASP A 471 28.02 2.65 3.09
CA ASP A 471 26.96 2.67 4.12
C ASP A 471 27.08 3.88 5.07
N ASN A 472 28.31 4.40 5.23
CA ASN A 472 28.59 5.60 6.02
C ASN A 472 28.21 6.90 5.27
N GLU A 473 28.30 6.91 3.94
CA GLU A 473 27.77 8.00 3.11
C GLU A 473 26.23 7.92 3.01
N ASN A 474 25.52 8.91 3.56
CA ASN A 474 24.05 8.90 3.71
C ASN A 474 23.26 8.65 2.40
N LEU A 475 23.87 8.83 1.23
CA LEU A 475 23.26 8.74 -0.10
C LEU A 475 23.15 7.33 -0.69
N LEU A 476 23.68 6.28 -0.03
CA LEU A 476 23.90 4.98 -0.69
C LEU A 476 23.33 3.74 0.06
N ARG A 477 22.70 3.92 1.22
CA ARG A 477 22.28 2.86 2.18
C ARG A 477 21.25 1.81 1.70
N ARG A 478 20.74 1.91 0.47
CA ARG A 478 19.64 1.06 0.00
C ARG A 478 20.04 -0.17 -0.81
N ASN A 479 21.29 -0.25 -1.24
CA ASN A 479 21.67 -1.17 -2.32
C ASN A 479 22.01 -2.60 -1.89
N THR A 480 21.69 -3.02 -0.67
CA THR A 480 22.09 -4.36 -0.18
C THR A 480 21.00 -5.04 0.65
N ASN A 481 19.77 -4.54 0.68
CA ASN A 481 18.80 -4.97 1.69
C ASN A 481 17.67 -5.89 1.20
N TYR A 482 17.66 -6.27 -0.09
CA TYR A 482 16.81 -7.38 -0.53
C TYR A 482 17.45 -8.74 -0.27
N ILE A 483 18.79 -8.78 -0.22
CA ILE A 483 19.61 -9.98 -0.14
C ILE A 483 20.76 -9.66 0.80
N ASN A 484 21.06 -10.53 1.76
CA ASN A 484 22.11 -10.29 2.75
C ASN A 484 23.52 -10.48 2.16
N LEU A 485 23.88 -9.68 1.15
CA LEU A 485 25.12 -9.77 0.38
C LEU A 485 26.34 -9.66 1.29
N ARG A 486 26.30 -8.74 2.25
CA ARG A 486 27.40 -8.53 3.21
C ARG A 486 27.69 -9.77 4.04
N ARG A 487 26.65 -10.39 4.60
CA ARG A 487 26.81 -11.64 5.35
C ARG A 487 27.35 -12.77 4.48
N TRP A 488 26.91 -12.87 3.22
CA TRP A 488 27.48 -13.85 2.30
C TRP A 488 28.97 -13.61 2.06
N MET A 489 29.40 -12.36 1.87
CA MET A 489 30.83 -12.03 1.73
C MET A 489 31.62 -12.33 3.01
N GLU A 490 31.07 -12.04 4.20
CA GLU A 490 31.67 -12.38 5.49
C GLU A 490 31.92 -13.91 5.61
N ASP A 491 31.03 -14.75 5.07
CA ASP A 491 31.22 -16.21 5.04
C ASP A 491 32.31 -16.67 4.03
N LYS A 492 32.76 -15.81 3.11
CA LYS A 492 33.81 -16.10 2.10
C LYS A 492 35.19 -15.52 2.45
N ILE A 493 35.25 -14.62 3.43
CA ILE A 493 36.47 -13.92 3.89
C ILE A 493 37.15 -14.71 5.01
#